data_AF-A0A352UEQ8-F1
#
_entry.id   AF-A0A352UEQ8-F1
#
_cell.length_a   1.000
_cell.length_b   1.000
_cell.length_c   1.000
_cell.angle_alpha   90.00
_cell.angle_beta   90.00
_cell.angle_gamma   90.00
#
_symmetry.space_group_name_H-M   'P 1'
#
loop_
_entity.id
_entity.type
_entity.pdbx_description
1 polymer ?
#
loop_
_entity_poly.entity_id
_entity_poly.type
_entity_poly.pdbx_seq_one_letter_code
_entity_poly.pdbx_strand_id
1 'polypeptide(L)' 'GHPGESWRSLFYANLIKDFIDEITSGSETNQGDFEDGAWVQEVINAVELSVKQRAWVDLPLA' A
#
# COMPACT_ATOMS: atom_id res chain seq x y z
N GLY A 1 21.30 -3.37 -0.90
CA GLY A 1 21.67 -2.99 -2.28
C GLY A 1 22.91 -2.11 -2.29
N HIS A 2 23.47 -1.85 -3.48
CA HIS A 2 24.64 -0.98 -3.67
C HIS A 2 24.19 0.45 -4.04
N PRO A 3 24.86 1.53 -3.60
CA PRO A 3 24.43 2.92 -3.86
C PRO A 3 24.32 3.33 -5.33
N GLY A 4 25.01 2.62 -6.23
CA GLY A 4 24.93 2.82 -7.69
C GLY A 4 23.80 2.07 -8.40
N GLU A 5 23.01 1.28 -7.66
CA GLU A 5 21.89 0.53 -8.22
C GLU A 5 20.67 1.43 -8.46
N SER A 6 19.84 1.10 -9.45
CA SER A 6 18.66 1.91 -9.76
C SER A 6 17.70 1.96 -8.57
N TRP A 7 17.09 3.12 -8.31
CA TRP A 7 16.12 3.26 -7.23
C TRP A 7 14.96 2.26 -7.36
N ARG A 8 14.50 1.97 -8.58
CA ARG A 8 13.45 0.97 -8.82
C ARG A 8 13.86 -0.42 -8.34
N SER A 9 15.08 -0.85 -8.68
CA SER A 9 15.62 -2.14 -8.25
C SER A 9 15.77 -2.19 -6.72
N LEU A 10 16.34 -1.14 -6.13
CA LEU A 10 16.49 -1.04 -4.67
C LEU A 10 15.15 -1.05 -3.94
N PHE A 11 14.16 -0.34 -4.47
CA PHE A 11 12.82 -0.27 -3.89
C PHE A 11 12.19 -1.66 -3.80
N TYR A 12 12.11 -2.39 -4.91
CA TYR A 12 11.52 -3.72 -4.91
C TYR A 12 12.36 -4.75 -4.15
N ALA A 13 13.69 -4.68 -4.22
CA ALA A 13 14.57 -5.56 -3.45
C ALA A 13 14.38 -5.39 -1.94
N ASN A 14 14.26 -4.15 -1.47
CA ASN A 14 14.01 -3.87 -0.05
C ASN A 14 12.60 -4.32 0.35
N LEU A 15 11.58 -4.08 -0.48
CA LEU A 15 10.21 -4.50 -0.20
C LEU A 15 10.10 -6.04 -0.06
N ILE A 16 10.79 -6.80 -0.90
CA ILE A 16 10.84 -8.26 -0.79
C ILE A 16 11.58 -8.70 0.47
N LYS A 17 12.72 -8.08 0.76
CA LYS A 17 13.50 -8.37 1.97
C LYS A 17 12.67 -8.11 3.23
N ASP A 18 11.96 -6.98 3.29
CA ASP A 18 11.18 -6.61 4.48
C ASP A 18 10.00 -7.58 4.67
N PHE A 19 9.35 -8.03 3.59
CA PHE A 19 8.33 -9.08 3.66
C PHE A 19 8.87 -10.41 4.22
N ILE A 20 10.08 -10.82 3.83
CA ILE A 20 10.71 -12.04 4.38
C ILE A 20 11.03 -11.86 5.86
N ASP A 21 11.51 -10.68 6.26
CA ASP A 21 11.84 -10.39 7.65
C ASP A 21 10.58 -10.37 8.53
N GLU A 22 9.46 -9.85 8.04
CA GLU A 22 8.16 -9.90 8.73
C GLU A 22 7.75 -11.35 9.05
N ILE A 23 7.86 -12.25 8.06
CA ILE A 23 7.50 -13.67 8.23
C ILE A 23 8.43 -14.38 9.22
N THR A 24 9.73 -14.08 9.17
CA THR A 24 10.76 -14.87 9.87
C THR A 24 11.13 -14.33 11.25
N SER A 25 10.95 -13.03 11.50
CA SER A 25 11.37 -12.38 12.76
C SER A 25 10.36 -12.57 13.90
N GLY A 26 9.09 -12.83 13.60
CA GLY A 26 8.01 -12.84 14.60
C GLY A 26 7.76 -11.48 15.25
N SER A 27 8.26 -10.39 14.63
CA SER A 27 8.05 -9.01 15.06
C SER A 27 6.66 -8.52 14.68
N GLU A 28 6.11 -7.58 15.44
CA GLU A 28 4.86 -6.87 15.09
C GLU A 28 5.09 -5.76 14.04
N THR A 29 6.34 -5.45 13.70
CA THR A 29 6.67 -4.45 12.67
C THR A 29 6.30 -4.96 11.29
N ASN A 30 5.48 -4.23 10.55
CA ASN A 30 5.15 -4.51 9.15
C ASN A 30 5.13 -3.22 8.30
N GLN A 31 5.14 -3.37 6.98
CA GLN A 31 5.00 -2.27 6.00
C GLN A 31 3.54 -1.93 5.65
N GLY A 32 2.59 -2.40 6.47
CA GLY A 32 1.15 -2.25 6.28
C GLY A 32 0.41 -3.58 6.40
N ASP A 33 -0.87 -3.51 6.70
CA ASP A 33 -1.71 -4.68 6.93
C ASP A 33 -2.97 -4.70 6.03
N PHE A 34 -3.88 -5.62 6.36
CA PHE A 34 -5.13 -5.76 5.64
C PHE A 34 -6.02 -4.52 5.75
N GLU A 35 -6.03 -3.88 6.92
CA GLU A 35 -6.85 -2.69 7.16
C GLU A 35 -6.33 -1.54 6.30
N ASP A 36 -5.02 -1.32 6.22
CA ASP A 36 -4.42 -0.34 5.30
C ASP A 36 -4.87 -0.57 3.85
N GLY A 37 -4.90 -1.84 3.43
CA GLY A 37 -5.41 -2.25 2.13
C GLY A 37 -6.90 -1.94 1.93
N ALA A 38 -7.73 -2.15 2.96
CA ALA A 38 -9.15 -1.84 2.93
C ALA A 38 -9.40 -0.34 2.76
N TRP A 39 -8.65 0.51 3.47
CA TRP A 39 -8.71 1.97 3.32
C TRP A 39 -8.31 2.43 1.91
N VAL A 40 -7.25 1.85 1.33
CA VAL A 40 -6.85 2.14 -0.05
C VAL A 40 -7.94 1.72 -1.04
N GLN A 41 -8.55 0.55 -0.85
CA GLN A 41 -9.64 0.07 -1.70
C GLN A 41 -10.87 0.98 -1.62
N GLU A 42 -11.18 1.49 -0.43
CA GLU A 42 -12.28 2.44 -0.24
C GLU A 42 -12.04 3.75 -1.01
N VAL A 43 -10.81 4.28 -0.97
CA VAL A 43 -10.44 5.47 -1.76
C VAL A 43 -10.58 5.20 -3.27
N ILE A 44 -10.16 4.03 -3.75
CA ILE A 44 -10.33 3.63 -5.15
C ILE A 44 -11.82 3.64 -5.54
N ASN A 45 -12.67 3.04 -4.70
CA ASN A 45 -14.11 2.99 -4.92
C ASN A 45 -14.73 4.40 -4.90
N ALA A 46 -14.27 5.28 -4.01
CA ALA A 46 -14.75 6.65 -3.91
C ALA A 46 -14.37 7.47 -5.14
N VAL A 47 -13.15 7.32 -5.65
CA VAL A 47 -12.73 7.94 -6.92
C VAL A 47 -13.60 7.43 -8.08
N GLU A 48 -13.83 6.12 -8.18
CA GLU A 48 -14.72 5.56 -9.19
C GLU A 48 -16.13 6.16 -9.11
N LEU A 49 -16.69 6.26 -7.90
CA LEU A 49 -18.01 6.83 -7.68
C LEU A 49 -18.07 8.31 -8.05
N SER A 50 -17.07 9.10 -7.67
CA SER A 50 -16.95 10.52 -7.98
C SER A 50 -16.94 10.78 -9.49
N VAL A 51 -16.25 9.93 -10.26
CA VAL A 51 -16.18 10.03 -11.73
C VAL A 51 -17.55 9.72 -12.34
N LYS A 52 -18.24 8.68 -11.87
CA LYS A 52 -19.58 8.30 -12.35
C LYS A 52 -20.62 9.39 -12.06
N GLN A 53 -20.58 10.00 -10.87
CA GLN A 53 -21.54 11.01 -10.44
C GLN A 53 -21.18 12.43 -10.86
N ARG A 54 -19.92 12.67 -11.24
CA ARG A 54 -19.36 14.01 -11.51
C ARG A 54 -19.52 14.95 -10.31
N ALA A 55 -19.33 14.41 -9.11
CA ALA A 55 -19.53 15.11 -7.85
C ALA A 55 -18.49 14.67 -6.81
N TRP A 56 -18.29 15.49 -5.78
CA TRP A 56 -17.56 15.10 -4.59
C TRP A 56 -18.33 14.01 -3.84
N VAL A 57 -17.61 13.10 -3.20
CA VAL A 57 -18.15 12.01 -2.38
C VAL A 57 -17.48 12.03 -1.02
N ASP A 58 -18.24 11.73 0.03
CA ASP A 58 -17.72 11.64 1.39
C ASP A 58 -17.10 10.26 1.64
N LEU A 59 -16.16 10.23 2.59
CA LEU A 59 -15.58 9.00 3.16
C LEU A 59 -15.91 8.94 4.66
N PRO A 60 -16.19 7.74 5.23
CA PRO A 60 -16.24 6.45 4.55
C PRO A 60 -17.47 6.31 3.63
N LEU A 61 -17.39 5.42 2.65
CA LEU A 61 -18.51 5.05 1.78
C LEU A 61 -19.54 4.27 2.59
N ALA A 62 -20.82 4.66 2.49
CA ALA A 62 -21.93 4.05 3.22
C ALA A 62 -22.33 2.66 2.69
#